data_AF-A0A378V2V9-F1
#
_entry.id   AF-A0A378V2V9-F1
#
_cell.length_a   1.000
_cell.length_b   1.000
_cell.length_c   1.000
_cell.angle_alpha   90.00
_cell.angle_beta   90.00
_cell.angle_gamma   90.00
#
_symmetry.space_group_name_H-M   'P 1'
#
loop_
_entity.id
_entity.type
_entity.pdbx_description
1 polymer ?
#
loop_
_entity_poly.entity_id
_entity_poly.type
_entity_poly.pdbx_seq_one_letter_code
_entity_poly.pdbx_strand_id
1 'polypeptide(L)'
;MVVTHRYKPTLAVEVGAFGVATVGGFVLGGLDHSTLHVGPATFYVVMNLLTTLFLAYFVKQLWVIGAKRLAGWAALVTAAGTAIAVTYDFFPLPFDDELRTIFYTAALTTWGAQGLVYYLAYRAMHDHNISADATPDRKVTALS
;
A
#
# COMPACT_ATOMS: atom_id res chain seq x y z
N MET A 1 -9.48 -18.96 1.67
CA MET A 1 -8.52 -18.56 0.58
C MET A 1 -7.78 -19.79 0.08
N VAL A 2 -7.88 -20.13 -1.22
CA VAL A 2 -7.22 -21.33 -1.80
C VAL A 2 -5.87 -21.05 -2.48
N VAL A 3 -5.39 -19.81 -2.54
CA VAL A 3 -4.11 -19.51 -3.25
C VAL A 3 -3.04 -18.80 -2.40
N THR A 4 -3.36 -18.35 -1.18
CA THR A 4 -2.34 -18.02 -0.17
C THR A 4 -2.60 -18.87 1.06
N HIS A 5 -1.80 -19.92 1.23
CA HIS A 5 -1.89 -20.91 2.31
C HIS A 5 -1.58 -20.30 3.67
N ARG A 6 -2.46 -19.44 4.21
CA ARG A 6 -2.35 -18.88 5.57
C ARG A 6 -0.93 -18.37 5.89
N TYR A 7 -0.26 -17.80 4.90
CA TYR A 7 1.15 -17.44 5.02
C TYR A 7 1.27 -16.40 6.12
N LYS A 8 1.75 -16.84 7.27
CA LYS A 8 2.26 -15.98 8.32
C LYS A 8 3.70 -15.71 7.93
N PRO A 9 4.07 -14.48 7.51
CA PRO A 9 5.46 -14.15 7.31
C PRO A 9 6.23 -14.53 8.57
N THR A 10 7.35 -15.22 8.39
CA THR A 10 8.20 -15.59 9.53
C THR A 10 8.79 -14.31 10.11
N LEU A 11 9.14 -14.32 11.39
CA LEU A 11 9.83 -13.19 12.04
C LEU A 11 11.06 -12.72 11.23
N ALA A 12 11.75 -13.66 10.59
CA ALA A 12 12.89 -13.37 9.72
C ALA A 12 12.50 -12.58 8.46
N VAL A 13 11.33 -12.82 7.87
CA VAL A 13 10.81 -12.06 6.72
C VAL A 13 10.40 -10.66 7.15
N GLU A 14 9.76 -10.53 8.31
CA GLU A 14 9.37 -9.23 8.86
C GLU A 14 10.61 -8.38 9.19
N VAL A 15 11.54 -8.92 9.98
CA VAL A 15 12.80 -8.25 10.34
C VAL A 15 13.65 -8.00 9.10
N GLY A 16 13.71 -8.95 8.16
CA GLY A 16 14.43 -8.82 6.90
C GLY A 16 13.87 -7.70 6.03
N ALA A 17 12.55 -7.56 5.92
CA ALA A 17 11.91 -6.47 5.18
C ALA A 17 12.24 -5.11 5.80
N PHE A 18 12.17 -4.98 7.12
CA PHE A 18 12.59 -3.77 7.83
C PHE A 18 14.08 -3.47 7.65
N GLY A 19 14.93 -4.50 7.71
CA GLY A 19 16.37 -4.38 7.50
C GLY A 19 16.70 -3.91 6.09
N VAL A 20 16.09 -4.50 5.07
CA VAL A 20 16.25 -4.10 3.66
C VAL A 20 15.75 -2.67 3.45
N ALA A 21 14.60 -2.31 4.01
CA ALA A 21 14.08 -0.94 3.93
C ALA A 21 15.03 0.07 4.58
N THR A 22 15.58 -0.27 5.76
CA THR A 22 16.53 0.57 6.49
C THR A 22 17.83 0.75 5.71
N VAL A 23 18.43 -0.35 5.24
CA VAL A 23 19.67 -0.32 4.45
C VAL A 23 19.44 0.43 3.14
N GLY A 24 18.33 0.18 2.44
CA GLY A 24 17.95 0.92 1.24
C GLY A 24 17.83 2.42 1.51
N GLY A 25 17.20 2.80 2.63
CA GLY A 25 17.11 4.19 3.07
C GLY A 25 18.48 4.84 3.30
N PHE A 26 19.40 4.15 3.99
CA PHE A 26 20.76 4.65 4.20
C PHE A 26 21.58 4.75 2.90
N VAL A 27 21.50 3.74 2.03
CA VAL A 27 22.21 3.73 0.75
C VAL A 27 21.72 4.85 -0.16
N LEU A 28 20.40 5.05 -0.26
CA LEU A 28 19.81 6.12 -1.07
C LEU A 28 20.05 7.50 -0.46
N GLY A 29 20.00 7.64 0.87
CA GLY A 29 20.27 8.89 1.57
C GLY A 29 21.73 9.35 1.51
N GLY A 30 22.66 8.42 1.28
CA GLY A 30 24.09 8.71 1.07
C GLY A 30 24.46 9.08 -0.36
N LEU A 31 23.53 8.97 -1.33
CA LEU A 31 23.77 9.41 -2.70
C LEU A 31 23.60 10.94 -2.75
N ASP A 32 24.67 11.62 -3.17
CA ASP A 32 24.71 13.08 -3.24
C ASP A 32 23.63 13.59 -4.22
N HIS A 33 22.72 14.43 -3.73
CA HIS A 33 21.57 14.93 -4.51
C HIS A 33 22.01 15.73 -5.76
N SER A 34 23.25 16.21 -5.78
CA SER A 34 23.82 17.02 -6.85
C SER A 34 24.26 16.23 -8.10
N THR A 35 24.59 14.95 -7.96
CA THR A 35 25.14 14.13 -9.06
C THR A 35 24.19 13.06 -9.59
N LEU A 36 23.19 12.66 -8.80
CA LEU A 36 22.35 11.50 -9.11
C LEU A 36 20.84 11.74 -8.95
N HIS A 37 20.32 12.96 -9.14
CA HIS A 37 18.87 13.27 -8.99
C HIS A 37 17.93 12.25 -9.67
N VAL A 38 18.35 11.68 -10.80
CA VAL A 38 17.56 10.68 -11.56
C VAL A 38 17.53 9.30 -10.87
N GLY A 39 18.59 8.91 -10.15
CA GLY A 39 18.72 7.58 -9.56
C GLY A 39 17.70 7.29 -8.45
N PRO A 40 17.71 8.02 -7.32
CA PRO A 40 16.75 7.87 -6.25
C PRO A 40 15.31 8.14 -6.69
N ALA A 41 15.07 9.17 -7.49
CA ALA A 41 13.73 9.47 -8.02
C ALA A 41 13.18 8.30 -8.87
N THR A 42 13.99 7.73 -9.76
CA THR A 42 13.59 6.55 -10.55
C THR A 42 13.30 5.36 -9.63
N PHE A 43 14.11 5.14 -8.60
CA PHE A 43 13.87 4.08 -7.62
C PHE A 43 12.52 4.25 -6.90
N TYR A 44 12.23 5.44 -6.37
CA TYR A 44 10.97 5.71 -5.67
C TYR A 44 9.76 5.54 -6.59
N VAL A 45 9.87 5.95 -7.85
CA VAL A 45 8.80 5.81 -8.84
C VAL A 45 8.56 4.35 -9.22
N VAL A 46 9.63 3.56 -9.41
CA VAL A 46 9.51 2.13 -9.67
C VAL A 46 8.88 1.43 -8.46
N MET A 47 9.31 1.74 -7.24
CA MET A 47 8.71 1.19 -6.02
C MET A 47 7.24 1.58 -5.88
N ASN A 48 6.90 2.84 -6.18
CA ASN A 48 5.52 3.30 -6.20
C ASN A 48 4.69 2.55 -7.24
N LEU A 49 5.22 2.32 -8.45
CA LEU A 49 4.53 1.55 -9.49
C LEU A 49 4.26 0.11 -9.06
N LEU A 50 5.27 -0.58 -8.51
CA LEU A 50 5.12 -1.94 -8.00
C LEU A 50 4.07 -2.00 -6.87
N THR A 51 4.11 -1.03 -5.96
CA THR A 51 3.14 -0.90 -4.87
C THR A 51 1.73 -0.69 -5.40
N THR A 52 1.56 0.19 -6.39
CA THR A 52 0.26 0.46 -7.02
C THR A 52 -0.29 -0.75 -7.76
N LEU A 53 0.55 -1.55 -8.42
CA LEU A 53 0.13 -2.81 -9.05
C LEU A 53 -0.38 -3.81 -8.00
N PHE A 54 0.33 -3.96 -6.88
CA PHE A 54 -0.12 -4.79 -5.77
C PHE A 54 -1.46 -4.28 -5.19
N LEU A 55 -1.60 -2.98 -4.99
CA LEU A 55 -2.82 -2.37 -4.47
C LEU A 55 -3.99 -2.49 -5.45
N ALA A 56 -3.76 -2.42 -6.76
CA ALA A 56 -4.79 -2.68 -7.77
C ALA A 56 -5.29 -4.14 -7.70
N TYR A 57 -4.38 -5.09 -7.50
CA TYR A 57 -4.76 -6.48 -7.20
C TYR A 57 -5.59 -6.57 -5.90
N PHE A 58 -5.18 -5.89 -4.83
CA PHE A 58 -5.91 -5.87 -3.57
C PHE A 58 -7.33 -5.28 -3.72
N VAL A 59 -7.47 -4.17 -4.45
CA VAL A 59 -8.76 -3.57 -4.82
C VAL A 59 -9.64 -4.56 -5.58
N LYS A 60 -9.08 -5.28 -6.56
CA LYS A 60 -9.80 -6.34 -7.28
C LYS A 60 -10.31 -7.41 -6.32
N GLN A 61 -9.50 -7.85 -5.36
CA GLN A 61 -9.91 -8.83 -4.36
C GLN A 61 -11.04 -8.31 -3.47
N LEU A 62 -10.97 -7.06 -3.00
CA LEU A 62 -12.06 -6.41 -2.25
C LEU A 62 -13.37 -6.37 -3.05
N TRP A 63 -13.27 -6.11 -4.35
CA TRP A 63 -14.43 -6.10 -5.23
C TRP A 63 -15.07 -7.48 -5.35
N VAL A 64 -14.26 -8.52 -5.51
CA VAL A 64 -14.71 -9.92 -5.63
C VAL A 64 -15.43 -10.40 -4.37
N ILE A 65 -14.95 -10.03 -3.18
CA ILE A 65 -15.61 -10.39 -1.90
C ILE A 65 -16.85 -9.53 -1.58
N GLY A 66 -17.22 -8.60 -2.47
CA GLY A 66 -18.41 -7.76 -2.32
C GLY A 66 -18.18 -6.44 -1.56
N ALA A 67 -16.97 -6.17 -1.07
CA ALA A 67 -16.61 -4.96 -0.33
C ALA A 67 -16.40 -3.74 -1.26
N LYS A 68 -17.32 -3.48 -2.20
CA LYS A 68 -17.18 -2.52 -3.30
C LYS A 68 -16.90 -1.08 -2.85
N ARG A 69 -17.52 -0.63 -1.75
CA ARG A 69 -17.29 0.73 -1.21
C ARG A 69 -15.84 0.90 -0.74
N LEU A 70 -15.32 -0.09 -0.02
CA LEU A 70 -13.92 -0.10 0.43
C LEU A 70 -12.96 -0.27 -0.75
N ALA A 71 -13.32 -1.06 -1.76
CA ALA A 71 -12.56 -1.17 -3.00
C ALA A 71 -12.44 0.19 -3.72
N GLY A 72 -13.55 0.93 -3.83
CA GLY A 72 -13.55 2.27 -4.43
C GLY A 72 -12.69 3.27 -3.66
N TRP A 73 -12.83 3.31 -2.33
CA TRP A 73 -11.98 4.17 -1.49
C TRP A 73 -10.50 3.78 -1.57
N ALA A 74 -10.18 2.48 -1.52
CA ALA A 74 -8.81 1.98 -1.64
C ALA A 74 -8.19 2.37 -2.99
N ALA A 75 -8.95 2.27 -4.08
CA ALA A 75 -8.51 2.73 -5.41
C ALA A 75 -8.25 4.24 -5.43
N LEU A 76 -9.17 5.04 -4.87
CA LEU A 76 -9.05 6.49 -4.83
C LEU A 76 -7.80 6.94 -4.05
N VAL A 77 -7.61 6.43 -2.84
CA VAL A 77 -6.44 6.81 -2.01
C VAL A 77 -5.13 6.29 -2.59
N THR A 78 -5.13 5.15 -3.30
CA THR A 78 -3.96 4.65 -4.05
C THR A 78 -3.59 5.60 -5.18
N ALA A 79 -4.59 6.03 -5.97
CA ALA A 79 -4.39 6.96 -7.07
C ALA A 79 -3.90 8.33 -6.56
N ALA A 80 -4.48 8.84 -5.48
CA ALA A 80 -4.02 10.07 -4.84
C ALA A 80 -2.58 9.96 -4.34
N GLY A 81 -2.21 8.86 -3.66
CA GLY A 81 -0.84 8.64 -3.20
C GLY A 81 0.16 8.56 -4.36
N THR A 82 -0.21 7.89 -5.45
CA THR A 82 0.61 7.85 -6.68
C THR A 82 0.78 9.23 -7.29
N ALA A 83 -0.29 10.04 -7.35
CA ALA A 83 -0.22 11.40 -7.86
C ALA A 83 0.72 12.27 -7.02
N ILE A 84 0.65 12.17 -5.68
CA ILE A 84 1.56 12.87 -4.78
C ILE A 84 3.01 12.45 -5.01
N ALA A 85 3.29 11.15 -5.14
CA ALA A 85 4.65 10.64 -5.38
C ALA A 85 5.23 11.16 -6.71
N VAL A 86 4.47 11.08 -7.80
CA VAL A 86 4.91 11.58 -9.11
C VAL A 86 5.10 13.10 -9.12
N THR A 87 4.21 13.83 -8.46
CA THR A 87 4.28 15.29 -8.36
C THR A 87 5.52 15.71 -7.55
N TYR A 88 5.84 15.00 -6.47
CA TYR A 88 7.03 15.25 -5.65
C TYR A 88 8.33 15.12 -6.45
N ASP A 89 8.47 14.02 -7.20
CA ASP A 89 9.72 13.66 -7.86
C ASP A 89 9.96 14.42 -9.18
N PHE A 90 8.90 14.83 -9.89
CA PHE A 90 9.05 15.35 -11.25
C PHE A 90 8.32 16.67 -11.54
N PHE A 91 7.31 17.04 -10.77
CA PHE A 91 6.46 18.20 -11.08
C PHE A 91 6.21 19.06 -9.83
N PRO A 92 7.23 19.76 -9.31
CA PRO A 92 7.04 20.66 -8.19
C PRO A 92 5.95 21.69 -8.53
N LEU A 93 5.00 21.88 -7.61
CA LEU A 93 3.87 22.78 -7.78
C LEU A 93 4.38 24.23 -7.83
N PRO A 94 4.21 24.96 -8.96
CA PRO A 94 4.80 26.29 -9.13
C PRO A 94 4.16 27.37 -8.25
N PHE A 95 3.04 27.05 -7.61
CA PHE A 95 2.27 27.94 -6.73
C PHE A 95 2.44 27.62 -5.24
N ASP A 96 3.24 26.60 -4.89
CA ASP A 96 3.51 26.24 -3.50
C ASP A 96 4.60 27.16 -2.92
N ASP A 97 4.57 27.37 -1.61
CA ASP A 97 5.57 28.21 -0.94
C ASP A 97 6.94 27.51 -0.85
N GLU A 98 7.98 28.24 -0.43
CA GLU A 98 9.33 27.68 -0.29
C GLU A 98 9.37 26.45 0.65
N LEU A 99 8.46 26.39 1.61
CA LEU A 99 8.33 25.27 2.56
C LEU A 99 7.50 24.09 2.01
N ARG A 100 6.92 24.21 0.81
CA ARG A 100 6.05 23.20 0.18
C ARG A 100 4.86 22.82 1.07
N THR A 101 4.28 23.79 1.76
CA THR A 101 3.23 23.63 2.76
C THR A 101 1.99 22.97 2.19
N ILE A 102 1.58 23.35 0.97
CA ILE A 102 0.40 22.76 0.31
C ILE A 102 0.69 21.30 -0.04
N PHE A 103 1.86 21.03 -0.63
CA PHE A 103 2.29 19.68 -0.95
C PHE A 103 2.32 18.79 0.30
N TYR A 104 2.98 19.20 1.38
CA TYR A 104 3.09 18.38 2.59
C TYR A 104 1.73 18.17 3.27
N THR A 105 0.86 19.18 3.28
CA THR A 105 -0.50 19.05 3.80
C THR A 105 -1.28 18.02 2.98
N ALA A 106 -1.23 18.10 1.65
CA ALA A 106 -1.90 17.16 0.77
C ALA A 106 -1.33 15.73 0.90
N ALA A 107 0.01 15.61 1.01
CA ALA A 107 0.71 14.35 1.17
C ALA A 107 0.33 13.67 2.49
N LEU A 108 0.46 14.36 3.63
CA LEU A 108 0.12 13.82 4.95
C LEU A 108 -1.37 13.47 5.05
N THR A 109 -2.26 14.29 4.49
CA THR A 109 -3.69 13.98 4.43
C THR A 109 -3.95 12.71 3.62
N THR A 110 -3.30 12.57 2.47
CA THR A 110 -3.43 11.39 1.61
C THR A 110 -2.91 10.14 2.29
N TRP A 111 -1.70 10.19 2.88
CA TRP A 111 -1.10 9.06 3.57
C TRP A 111 -1.89 8.65 4.82
N GLY A 112 -2.42 9.62 5.57
CA GLY A 112 -3.33 9.35 6.69
C GLY A 112 -4.61 8.66 6.24
N ALA A 113 -5.23 9.14 5.16
CA ALA A 113 -6.41 8.50 4.57
C ALA A 113 -6.10 7.09 4.04
N GLN A 114 -4.95 6.88 3.39
CA GLN A 114 -4.49 5.56 2.95
C GLN A 114 -4.38 4.59 4.12
N GLY A 115 -3.75 5.00 5.23
CA GLY A 115 -3.63 4.17 6.44
C GLY A 115 -4.99 3.72 6.96
N LEU A 116 -5.95 4.65 7.11
CA LEU A 116 -7.30 4.33 7.59
C LEU A 116 -8.06 3.42 6.61
N VAL A 117 -8.08 3.76 5.31
CA VAL A 117 -8.82 3.01 4.30
C VAL A 117 -8.26 1.60 4.13
N TYR A 118 -6.93 1.44 4.07
CA TYR A 118 -6.29 0.13 3.95
C TYR A 118 -6.52 -0.71 5.20
N TYR A 119 -6.49 -0.12 6.40
CA TYR A 119 -6.84 -0.82 7.63
C TYR A 119 -8.26 -1.39 7.58
N LEU A 120 -9.25 -0.56 7.22
CA LEU A 120 -10.64 -0.98 7.12
C LEU A 120 -10.85 -2.04 6.03
N ALA A 121 -10.19 -1.87 4.89
CA ALA A 121 -10.22 -2.82 3.77
C ALA A 121 -9.61 -4.18 4.17
N TYR A 122 -8.48 -4.17 4.88
CA TYR A 122 -7.84 -5.39 5.36
C TYR A 122 -8.74 -6.11 6.36
N ARG A 123 -9.38 -5.37 7.28
CA ARG A 123 -10.35 -5.96 8.22
C ARG A 123 -11.51 -6.62 7.49
N ALA A 124 -12.08 -5.98 6.47
CA ALA A 124 -13.16 -6.58 5.67
C ALA A 124 -12.73 -7.88 4.97
N MET A 125 -11.50 -7.93 4.46
CA MET A 125 -10.95 -9.14 3.86
C MET A 125 -10.71 -10.24 4.90
N HIS A 126 -10.22 -9.87 6.08
CA HIS A 126 -10.04 -10.80 7.20
C HIS A 126 -11.36 -11.41 7.67
N ASP A 127 -12.39 -10.59 7.88
CA ASP A 127 -13.72 -11.02 8.31
C ASP A 127 -14.36 -11.96 7.27
N HIS A 128 -14.22 -11.62 5.98
CA HIS A 128 -14.68 -12.50 4.89
C HIS A 128 -14.00 -13.87 4.95
N ASN A 129 -12.68 -13.92 5.14
CA ASN A 129 -11.94 -15.17 5.23
C ASN A 129 -12.36 -16.03 6.43
N ILE A 130 -12.59 -15.42 7.60
CA ILE A 130 -13.09 -16.15 8.78
C ILE A 130 -14.46 -16.75 8.50
N SER A 131 -15.38 -15.99 7.90
CA SER A 131 -16.73 -16.49 7.59
C SER A 131 -16.72 -17.62 6.56
N ALA A 132 -15.85 -17.54 5.55
CA ALA A 132 -15.66 -18.58 4.55
C ALA A 132 -15.12 -19.88 5.17
N ASP A 133 -14.22 -19.78 6.16
CA ASP A 133 -13.62 -20.91 6.86
C ASP A 133 -14.55 -21.55 7.91
N ALA A 134 -15.55 -20.83 8.44
CA ALA A 134 -16.56 -21.38 9.37
C ALA A 134 -17.68 -22.17 8.66
N THR A 135 -17.85 -21.97 7.35
CA THR A 135 -18.91 -22.61 6.55
C THR A 135 -18.68 -24.12 6.29
N PRO A 136 -17.45 -24.62 6.08
CA PRO A 136 -17.13 -26.04 5.96
C PRO A 136 -17.47 -26.85 7.22
N ASP A 137 -17.15 -26.35 8.41
CA ASP A 137 -17.35 -27.08 9.67
C ASP A 137 -18.84 -27.32 9.97
N ARG A 138 -19.69 -26.32 9.68
CA ARG A 138 -21.16 -26.45 9.87
C ARG A 138 -21.77 -27.55 8.97
N LYS A 139 -21.24 -27.78 7.77
CA LYS A 139 -21.75 -28.84 6.89
C LYS A 139 -21.40 -30.24 7.38
N VAL A 140 -20.29 -30.41 8.09
CA VAL A 140 -19.89 -31.71 8.66
C VAL A 140 -20.74 -32.05 9.88
N THR A 141 -21.05 -31.07 10.73
CA THR A 141 -21.90 -31.28 11.92
C THR A 141 -23.39 -31.43 11.60
N ALA A 142 -23.87 -30.86 10.49
CA ALA A 142 -25.27 -30.99 10.08
C ALA A 142 -25.60 -32.33 9.38
N LEU A 143 -24.59 -33.17 9.12
CA LEU A 143 -24.71 -34.48 8.48
C LEU A 143 -24.41 -35.66 9.42
N SER A 144 -24.15 -35.38 10.71
CA SER A 144 -23.96 -36.36 11.79
C SER A 144 -25.15 -36.38 12.75
#